data_AF-A0A4P6WR18-F1
#
_entry.id   AF-A0A4P6WR18-F1
#
_cell.length_a   1.000
_cell.length_b   1.000
_cell.length_c   1.000
_cell.angle_alpha   90.00
_cell.angle_beta   90.00
_cell.angle_gamma   90.00
#
_symmetry.space_group_name_H-M   'P 1'
#
loop_
_entity.id
_entity.type
_entity.pdbx_description
1 polymer ?
#
loop_
_entity_poly.entity_id
_entity_poly.type
_entity_poly.pdbx_seq_one_letter_code
_entity_poly.pdbx_strand_id
1 'polypeptide(L)'
;MPIPRRSLLLAGATAGLLTACGGGDDDHAPPNIVATAQATPNLSILVEAVVAAGLVDALSAPGPLTVFAPTNAAFAALLTELGVTKEALLADKSLLTAVLTYHVVSGRVLKDQVPVNTPIATLQGASFTVGGDLRITDGRGRQAAIVATDILCSNGVVHLIDRVILPPA
;
A
#
# COMPACT_ATOMS: atom_id res chain seq x y z
N MET A 1 52.02 -6.53 59.12
CA MET A 1 51.84 -5.45 60.11
C MET A 1 53.01 -4.48 59.95
N PRO A 2 52.90 -3.13 59.99
CA PRO A 2 51.75 -2.18 60.09
C PRO A 2 51.77 -1.02 59.03
N ILE A 3 50.63 -0.64 58.40
CA ILE A 3 49.76 0.59 58.49
C ILE A 3 50.40 1.99 58.11
N PRO A 4 49.63 3.10 57.93
CA PRO A 4 49.16 3.69 56.65
C PRO A 4 49.60 5.17 56.44
N ARG A 5 49.31 5.78 55.28
CA ARG A 5 49.03 7.24 55.22
C ARG A 5 47.93 7.62 54.20
N ARG A 6 47.04 8.46 54.73
CA ARG A 6 45.84 9.08 54.15
C ARG A 6 46.22 10.25 53.22
N SER A 7 45.18 10.77 52.55
CA SER A 7 45.07 12.08 51.87
C SER A 7 45.26 12.03 50.35
N LEU A 8 44.50 12.72 49.50
CA LEU A 8 43.33 13.59 49.63
C LEU A 8 43.01 14.06 48.18
N LEU A 9 41.72 14.15 47.83
CA LEU A 9 41.12 14.95 46.73
C LEU A 9 41.55 14.65 45.27
N LEU A 10 40.57 14.34 44.41
CA LEU A 10 40.15 15.29 43.38
C LEU A 10 38.74 14.98 42.87
N ALA A 11 38.01 16.05 42.61
CA ALA A 11 36.60 16.12 42.24
C ALA A 11 36.28 15.50 40.88
N GLY A 12 35.09 14.90 40.79
CA GLY A 12 34.44 14.55 39.53
C GLY A 12 32.93 14.56 39.73
N ALA A 13 32.32 15.74 39.56
CA ALA A 13 30.87 15.90 39.57
C ALA A 13 30.29 15.23 38.32
N THR A 14 29.79 14.00 38.44
CA THR A 14 28.98 13.38 37.38
C THR A 14 27.55 13.88 37.51
N ALA A 15 27.20 14.84 36.66
CA ALA A 15 25.85 15.32 36.46
C ALA A 15 24.93 14.15 36.09
N GLY A 16 23.99 13.82 36.98
CA GLY A 16 22.83 13.01 36.64
C GLY A 16 21.89 13.84 35.78
N LEU A 17 21.87 13.59 34.47
CA LEU A 17 20.83 14.14 33.61
C LEU A 17 19.58 13.25 33.75
N LEU A 18 18.53 13.83 34.31
CA LEU A 18 17.21 13.21 34.37
C LEU A 18 16.61 13.07 32.97
N THR A 19 16.12 11.86 32.70
CA THR A 19 15.00 11.46 31.84
C THR A 19 14.44 12.51 30.87
N ALA A 20 14.76 12.35 29.59
CA ALA A 20 13.87 12.73 28.50
C ALA A 20 13.15 11.47 28.01
N CYS A 21 11.90 11.29 28.45
CA CYS A 21 10.95 10.37 27.82
C CYS A 21 10.36 11.09 26.60
N GLY A 22 10.51 10.51 25.41
CA GLY A 22 10.02 11.10 24.16
C GLY A 22 10.16 10.18 22.94
N GLY A 23 9.50 9.03 23.00
CA GLY A 23 8.85 8.27 21.92
C GLY A 23 9.49 8.18 20.53
N GLY A 24 9.77 6.94 20.13
CA GLY A 24 9.95 6.55 18.72
C GLY A 24 10.99 5.46 18.59
N ASP A 25 10.68 4.25 19.04
CA ASP A 25 11.39 3.06 18.61
C ASP A 25 11.38 3.02 17.07
N ASP A 26 12.54 3.30 16.47
CA ASP A 26 12.82 3.07 15.05
C ASP A 26 12.95 1.56 14.79
N ASP A 27 11.91 0.80 15.14
CA ASP A 27 11.65 -0.53 14.60
C ASP A 27 11.19 -0.35 13.16
N HIS A 28 12.15 -0.27 12.23
CA HIS A 28 11.90 -0.11 10.80
C HIS A 28 11.32 -1.40 10.19
N ALA A 29 10.13 -1.82 10.64
CA ALA A 29 9.30 -2.71 9.87
C ALA A 29 9.00 -1.98 8.54
N PRO A 30 9.11 -2.67 7.37
CA PRO A 30 8.77 -2.04 6.10
C PRO A 30 7.35 -1.45 6.21
N PRO A 31 7.07 -0.28 5.61
CA PRO A 31 5.72 0.28 5.64
C PRO A 31 4.71 -0.74 5.06
N ASN A 32 3.54 -0.82 5.69
CA ASN A 32 2.44 -1.63 5.17
C ASN A 32 1.87 -0.98 3.90
N ILE A 33 1.06 -1.71 3.14
CA ILE A 33 0.47 -1.21 1.87
C ILE A 33 -0.19 0.16 2.05
N VAL A 34 -0.90 0.37 3.16
CA VAL A 34 -1.59 1.64 3.45
C VAL A 34 -0.59 2.77 3.70
N ALA A 35 0.46 2.55 4.49
CA ALA A 35 1.52 3.52 4.76
C ALA A 35 2.32 3.84 3.48
N THR A 36 2.60 2.84 2.63
CA THR A 36 3.24 3.06 1.32
C THR A 36 2.34 3.89 0.39
N ALA A 37 1.04 3.64 0.39
CA ALA A 37 0.08 4.43 -0.37
C ALA A 37 -0.03 5.87 0.16
N GLN A 38 -0.02 6.06 1.48
CA GLN A 38 -0.02 7.38 2.12
C GLN A 38 1.27 8.17 1.86
N ALA A 39 2.41 7.49 1.79
CA ALA A 39 3.69 8.08 1.43
C ALA A 39 3.77 8.48 -0.06
N THR A 40 2.84 8.01 -0.89
CA THR A 40 2.83 8.26 -2.34
C THR A 40 1.74 9.28 -2.69
N PRO A 41 2.07 10.55 -2.99
CA PRO A 41 1.07 11.58 -3.28
C PRO A 41 0.20 11.27 -4.52
N ASN A 42 0.70 10.44 -5.43
CA ASN A 42 -0.05 9.96 -6.59
C ASN A 42 -1.14 8.93 -6.26
N LEU A 43 -1.23 8.48 -5.01
CA LEU A 43 -2.21 7.49 -4.54
C LEU A 43 -3.19 8.08 -3.51
N SER A 44 -3.16 9.39 -3.24
CA SER A 44 -4.04 10.01 -2.24
C SER A 44 -5.52 9.75 -2.48
N ILE A 45 -5.99 9.73 -3.74
CA ILE A 45 -7.40 9.42 -4.06
C ILE A 45 -7.75 7.97 -3.69
N LEU A 46 -6.80 7.04 -3.90
CA LEU A 46 -6.99 5.64 -3.51
C LEU A 46 -7.08 5.50 -2.00
N VAL A 47 -6.23 6.21 -1.24
CA VAL A 47 -6.27 6.18 0.22
C VAL A 47 -7.64 6.69 0.72
N GLU A 48 -8.14 7.80 0.17
CA GLU A 48 -9.48 8.29 0.49
C GLU A 48 -10.57 7.26 0.19
N ALA A 49 -10.49 6.58 -0.96
CA ALA A 49 -11.44 5.54 -1.36
C ALA A 49 -11.41 4.32 -0.43
N VAL A 50 -10.21 3.85 -0.04
CA VAL A 50 -10.02 2.74 0.90
C VAL A 50 -10.58 3.08 2.28
N VAL A 51 -10.35 4.31 2.75
CA VAL A 51 -10.88 4.79 4.03
C VAL A 51 -12.40 4.89 3.96
N ALA A 52 -12.97 5.45 2.88
CA ALA A 52 -14.41 5.55 2.68
C ALA A 52 -15.10 4.18 2.59
N ALA A 53 -14.42 3.19 1.99
CA ALA A 53 -14.88 1.82 1.87
C ALA A 53 -14.65 0.96 3.12
N GLY A 54 -13.87 1.45 4.10
CA GLY A 54 -13.54 0.70 5.32
C GLY A 54 -12.64 -0.51 5.07
N LEU A 55 -11.81 -0.49 4.02
CA LEU A 55 -10.92 -1.61 3.67
C LEU A 55 -9.50 -1.48 4.24
N VAL A 56 -9.25 -0.47 5.08
CA VAL A 56 -7.93 -0.23 5.70
C VAL A 56 -7.45 -1.46 6.47
N ASP A 57 -8.33 -2.08 7.27
CA ASP A 57 -8.00 -3.29 8.04
C ASP A 57 -7.75 -4.49 7.13
N ALA A 58 -8.52 -4.64 6.05
CA ALA A 58 -8.35 -5.73 5.07
C ALA A 58 -7.03 -5.59 4.30
N LEU A 59 -6.64 -4.37 3.92
CA LEU A 59 -5.36 -4.07 3.26
C LEU A 59 -4.18 -4.04 4.20
N SER A 60 -4.41 -3.98 5.52
CA SER A 60 -3.38 -4.09 6.56
C SER A 60 -3.29 -5.51 7.13
N ALA A 61 -4.15 -6.42 6.68
CA ALA A 61 -4.20 -7.79 7.18
C ALA A 61 -2.88 -8.54 6.92
N PRO A 62 -2.49 -9.45 7.83
CA PRO A 62 -1.29 -10.25 7.68
C PRO A 62 -1.49 -11.31 6.59
N GLY A 63 -0.73 -11.19 5.51
CA GLY A 63 -0.72 -12.17 4.41
C GLY A 63 -0.12 -11.54 3.17
N PRO A 64 0.45 -12.33 2.23
CA PRO A 64 0.94 -11.77 0.98
C PRO A 64 -0.25 -11.27 0.14
N LEU A 65 -0.44 -9.96 0.08
CA LEU A 65 -1.43 -9.32 -0.78
C LEU A 65 -0.73 -8.64 -1.95
N THR A 66 -1.32 -8.68 -3.14
CA THR A 66 -0.86 -7.88 -4.27
C THR A 66 -1.92 -6.85 -4.60
N VAL A 67 -1.57 -5.57 -4.52
CA VAL A 67 -2.51 -4.47 -4.75
C VAL A 67 -2.11 -3.72 -6.00
N PHE A 68 -3.03 -3.69 -6.96
CA PHE A 68 -2.90 -2.86 -8.15
C PHE A 68 -3.44 -1.47 -7.83
N ALA A 69 -2.56 -0.52 -7.57
CA ALA A 69 -2.92 0.82 -7.11
C ALA A 69 -3.02 1.80 -8.30
N PRO A 70 -4.23 2.20 -8.74
CA PRO A 70 -4.37 3.25 -9.74
C PRO A 70 -3.86 4.59 -9.24
N THR A 71 -3.15 5.29 -10.12
CA THR A 71 -2.69 6.67 -9.86
C THR A 71 -3.85 7.66 -9.85
N ASN A 72 -3.64 8.86 -9.30
CA ASN A 72 -4.62 9.94 -9.37
C ASN A 72 -5.02 10.27 -10.81
N ALA A 73 -4.10 10.14 -11.77
CA ALA A 73 -4.38 10.29 -13.20
C ALA A 73 -5.33 9.21 -13.72
N ALA A 74 -5.18 7.97 -13.26
CA ALA A 74 -6.08 6.87 -13.56
C ALA A 74 -7.51 7.15 -13.09
N PHE A 75 -7.65 7.66 -11.85
CA PHE A 75 -8.93 8.08 -11.31
C PHE A 75 -9.52 9.23 -12.12
N ALA A 76 -8.74 10.27 -12.43
CA ALA A 76 -9.20 11.39 -13.25
C ALA A 76 -9.72 10.93 -14.62
N ALA A 77 -8.98 10.03 -15.29
CA ALA A 77 -9.38 9.44 -16.56
C ALA A 77 -10.70 8.66 -16.45
N LEU A 78 -10.86 7.88 -15.37
CA LEU A 78 -12.11 7.16 -15.10
C LEU A 78 -13.29 8.11 -14.89
N LEU A 79 -13.11 9.18 -14.12
CA LEU A 79 -14.15 10.17 -13.86
C LEU A 79 -14.59 10.87 -15.16
N THR A 80 -13.64 11.22 -16.02
CA THR A 80 -13.94 11.77 -17.35
C THR A 80 -14.67 10.76 -18.23
N GLU A 81 -14.28 9.48 -18.20
CA GLU A 81 -14.89 8.43 -19.02
C GLU A 81 -16.33 8.11 -18.57
N LEU A 82 -16.56 8.00 -17.26
CA LEU A 82 -17.87 7.73 -16.69
C LEU A 82 -18.76 8.97 -16.62
N GLY A 83 -18.20 10.18 -16.76
CA GLY A 83 -18.92 11.44 -16.59
C GLY A 83 -19.43 11.65 -15.15
N VAL A 84 -18.81 11.00 -14.16
CA VAL A 84 -19.19 11.10 -12.74
C VAL A 84 -18.17 11.92 -11.98
N THR A 85 -18.60 12.58 -10.90
CA THR A 85 -17.68 13.29 -10.00
C THR A 85 -17.00 12.32 -9.04
N LYS A 86 -15.83 12.73 -8.52
CA LYS A 86 -15.11 11.99 -7.46
C LYS A 86 -16.05 11.68 -6.29
N GLU A 87 -16.88 12.64 -5.89
CA GLU A 87 -17.81 12.48 -4.77
C GLU A 87 -18.89 11.43 -5.07
N ALA A 88 -19.43 11.39 -6.29
CA ALA A 88 -20.40 10.37 -6.66
C ALA A 88 -19.78 8.97 -6.61
N LEU A 89 -18.53 8.82 -7.08
CA LEU A 89 -17.80 7.56 -7.02
C LEU A 89 -17.46 7.17 -5.57
N LEU A 90 -17.12 8.15 -4.71
CA LEU A 90 -16.82 7.91 -3.30
C LEU A 90 -18.07 7.67 -2.43
N ALA A 91 -19.22 8.22 -2.84
CA ALA A 91 -20.50 8.00 -2.17
C ALA A 91 -20.97 6.55 -2.34
N ASP A 92 -20.59 5.90 -3.44
CA ASP A 92 -21.04 4.57 -3.80
C ASP A 92 -20.15 3.47 -3.21
N LYS A 93 -20.30 3.24 -1.90
CA LYS A 93 -19.46 2.30 -1.13
C LYS A 93 -19.50 0.88 -1.69
N SER A 94 -20.65 0.42 -2.19
CA SER A 94 -20.76 -0.93 -2.75
C SER A 94 -19.87 -1.10 -3.99
N LEU A 95 -19.88 -0.08 -4.86
CA LEU A 95 -19.01 -0.02 -6.02
C LEU A 95 -17.55 0.10 -5.62
N LEU A 96 -17.22 0.97 -4.64
CA LEU A 96 -15.86 1.09 -4.12
C LEU A 96 -15.33 -0.24 -3.59
N THR A 97 -16.09 -0.96 -2.77
CA THR A 97 -15.67 -2.25 -2.25
C THR A 97 -15.46 -3.25 -3.38
N ALA A 98 -16.37 -3.33 -4.35
CA ALA A 98 -16.22 -4.22 -5.51
C ALA A 98 -14.97 -3.88 -6.36
N VAL A 99 -14.73 -2.60 -6.61
CA VAL A 99 -13.56 -2.14 -7.38
C VAL A 99 -12.28 -2.36 -6.59
N LEU A 100 -12.22 -2.00 -5.31
CA LEU A 100 -11.03 -2.17 -4.47
C LEU A 100 -10.69 -3.65 -4.29
N THR A 101 -11.68 -4.51 -4.02
CA THR A 101 -11.44 -5.96 -3.95
C THR A 101 -11.03 -6.57 -5.30
N TYR A 102 -11.40 -5.94 -6.43
CA TYR A 102 -10.91 -6.35 -7.75
C TYR A 102 -9.46 -5.92 -8.01
N HIS A 103 -9.02 -4.81 -7.41
CA HIS A 103 -7.61 -4.38 -7.45
C HIS A 103 -6.72 -5.17 -6.51
N VAL A 104 -7.28 -5.99 -5.62
CA VAL A 104 -6.52 -6.80 -4.67
C VAL A 104 -6.53 -8.25 -5.12
N VAL A 105 -5.34 -8.82 -5.18
CA VAL A 105 -5.11 -10.24 -5.46
C VAL A 105 -4.56 -10.88 -4.20
N SER A 106 -5.17 -11.98 -3.78
CA SER A 106 -4.63 -12.82 -2.71
C SER A 106 -3.42 -13.58 -3.23
N GLY A 107 -2.29 -13.41 -2.56
CA GLY A 107 -1.01 -13.98 -2.97
C GLY A 107 0.00 -12.89 -3.35
N ARG A 108 1.28 -13.24 -3.26
CA ARG A 108 2.38 -12.38 -3.70
C ARG A 108 2.65 -12.68 -5.16
N VAL A 109 2.26 -11.77 -6.03
CA VAL A 109 2.52 -11.85 -7.47
C VAL A 109 3.48 -10.73 -7.81
N LEU A 110 4.77 -11.06 -7.88
CA LEU A 110 5.79 -10.18 -8.42
C LEU A 110 5.66 -10.10 -9.94
N LYS A 111 6.17 -9.05 -10.56
CA LYS A 111 6.15 -8.90 -12.03
C LYS A 111 6.64 -10.14 -12.76
N ASP A 112 7.76 -10.71 -12.31
CA ASP A 112 8.37 -11.91 -12.92
C ASP A 112 7.55 -13.19 -12.69
N GLN A 113 6.61 -13.14 -11.75
CA GLN A 113 5.70 -14.24 -11.41
C GLN A 113 4.28 -13.98 -11.93
N VAL A 114 4.02 -12.83 -12.57
CA VAL A 114 2.74 -12.55 -13.20
C VAL A 114 2.56 -13.52 -14.37
N PRO A 115 1.56 -14.42 -14.31
CA PRO A 115 1.36 -15.37 -15.39
C PRO A 115 0.77 -14.61 -16.59
N VAL A 116 1.58 -14.51 -17.65
CA VAL A 116 1.20 -13.81 -18.89
C VAL A 116 0.12 -14.60 -19.62
N ASN A 117 -0.87 -13.91 -20.21
CA ASN A 117 -2.02 -14.51 -20.90
C ASN A 117 -2.81 -15.52 -20.04
N THR A 118 -2.72 -15.41 -18.71
CA THR A 118 -3.41 -16.29 -17.77
C THR A 118 -4.36 -15.48 -16.90
N PRO A 119 -5.58 -15.99 -16.61
CA PRO A 119 -6.50 -15.32 -15.71
C PRO A 119 -5.99 -15.34 -14.27
N ILE A 120 -5.85 -14.16 -13.67
CA ILE A 120 -5.47 -13.95 -12.26
C ILE A 120 -6.74 -13.69 -11.46
N ALA A 121 -7.02 -14.55 -10.47
CA ALA A 121 -8.18 -14.39 -9.60
C ALA A 121 -7.96 -13.26 -8.58
N THR A 122 -8.96 -12.40 -8.45
CA THR A 122 -8.97 -11.27 -7.50
C THR A 122 -9.76 -11.63 -6.24
N LEU A 123 -9.64 -10.81 -5.18
CA LEU A 123 -10.45 -10.97 -3.97
C LEU A 123 -11.95 -10.81 -4.22
N GLN A 124 -12.33 -10.05 -5.26
CA GLN A 124 -13.73 -9.89 -5.64
C GLN A 124 -14.34 -11.19 -6.20
N GLY A 125 -13.51 -12.09 -6.74
CA GLY A 125 -13.92 -13.36 -7.35
C GLY A 125 -13.82 -13.37 -8.88
N ALA A 126 -13.85 -12.21 -9.54
CA ALA A 126 -13.54 -12.10 -10.95
C ALA A 126 -12.03 -12.23 -11.22
N SER A 127 -11.67 -12.50 -12.48
CA SER A 127 -10.28 -12.55 -12.92
C SER A 127 -9.98 -11.48 -13.96
N PHE A 128 -8.71 -11.10 -14.07
CA PHE A 128 -8.18 -10.29 -15.16
C PHE A 128 -6.98 -10.98 -15.78
N THR A 129 -6.60 -10.58 -16.98
CA THR A 129 -5.45 -11.17 -17.69
C THR A 129 -4.34 -10.15 -17.81
N VAL A 130 -3.07 -10.54 -17.68
CA VAL A 130 -1.95 -9.65 -17.96
C VAL A 130 -1.23 -10.09 -19.23
N GLY A 131 -1.09 -9.18 -20.19
CA GLY A 131 -0.34 -9.41 -21.43
C GLY A 131 1.17 -9.24 -21.23
N GLY A 132 1.96 -9.72 -22.20
CA GLY A 132 3.43 -9.68 -22.15
C GLY A 132 4.00 -8.26 -22.10
N ASP A 133 3.22 -7.27 -22.54
CA ASP A 133 3.55 -5.85 -22.49
C ASP A 133 3.26 -5.18 -21.14
N LEU A 134 3.08 -5.96 -20.06
CA LEU A 134 2.68 -5.46 -18.73
C LEU A 134 1.36 -4.67 -18.77
N ARG A 135 0.46 -5.09 -19.66
CA ARG A 135 -0.88 -4.54 -19.79
C ARG A 135 -1.90 -5.48 -19.20
N ILE A 136 -2.59 -5.01 -18.18
CA ILE A 136 -3.72 -5.69 -17.57
C ILE A 136 -4.94 -5.49 -18.47
N THR A 137 -5.57 -6.57 -18.89
CA THR A 137 -6.87 -6.57 -19.55
C THR A 137 -7.93 -6.97 -18.53
N ASP A 138 -8.80 -6.03 -18.16
CA ASP A 138 -9.87 -6.26 -17.19
C ASP A 138 -11.06 -7.02 -17.80
N GLY A 139 -12.02 -7.41 -16.95
CA GLY A 139 -13.20 -8.18 -17.37
C GLY A 139 -14.15 -7.46 -18.32
N ARG A 140 -14.05 -6.14 -18.47
CA ARG A 140 -14.75 -5.33 -19.47
C ARG A 140 -13.92 -5.13 -20.75
N GLY A 141 -12.75 -5.75 -20.84
CA GLY A 141 -11.85 -5.67 -21.99
C GLY A 141 -11.08 -4.36 -22.10
N ARG A 142 -11.00 -3.55 -21.04
CA ARG A 142 -10.16 -2.33 -21.04
C ARG A 142 -8.73 -2.72 -20.66
N GLN A 143 -7.78 -1.95 -21.16
CA GLN A 143 -6.35 -2.20 -20.94
C GLN A 143 -5.77 -1.14 -20.01
N ALA A 144 -5.19 -1.57 -18.89
CA ALA A 144 -4.41 -0.73 -17.97
C ALA A 144 -2.93 -1.09 -18.09
N ALA A 145 -2.06 -0.11 -18.29
CA ALA A 145 -0.63 -0.30 -18.27
C ALA A 145 -0.10 -0.21 -16.83
N ILE A 146 0.80 -1.12 -16.48
CA ILE A 146 1.49 -1.06 -15.20
C ILE A 146 2.66 -0.07 -15.32
N VAL A 147 2.59 1.01 -14.56
CA VAL A 147 3.56 2.13 -14.57
C VAL A 147 4.74 1.82 -13.65
N ALA A 148 4.48 1.21 -12.51
CA ALA A 148 5.52 0.75 -11.60
C ALA A 148 5.14 -0.62 -11.04
N THR A 149 6.11 -1.53 -10.95
CA THR A 149 5.92 -2.87 -10.38
C THR A 149 6.80 -3.08 -9.16
N ASP A 150 6.51 -4.14 -8.40
CA ASP A 150 7.41 -4.70 -7.38
C ASP A 150 7.70 -3.74 -6.22
N ILE A 151 6.72 -2.90 -5.84
CA ILE A 151 6.82 -2.09 -4.63
C ILE A 151 6.58 -3.00 -3.44
N LEU A 152 7.67 -3.38 -2.77
CA LEU A 152 7.63 -4.29 -1.63
C LEU A 152 7.08 -3.56 -0.39
N CYS A 153 6.02 -4.13 0.17
CA CYS A 153 5.43 -3.71 1.44
C CYS A 153 5.60 -4.84 2.47
N SER A 154 5.52 -4.51 3.77
CA SER A 154 5.63 -5.54 4.84
C SER A 154 4.56 -6.62 4.76
N ASN A 155 3.39 -6.32 4.20
CA ASN A 155 2.27 -7.23 4.05
C ASN A 155 1.91 -7.50 2.58
N GLY A 156 2.83 -7.30 1.62
CA GLY A 156 2.49 -7.55 0.23
C GLY A 156 3.37 -6.86 -0.81
N VAL A 157 2.79 -6.69 -2.00
CA VAL A 157 3.38 -6.01 -3.14
C VAL A 157 2.36 -5.03 -3.72
N VAL A 158 2.82 -3.84 -4.09
CA VAL A 158 2.00 -2.85 -4.78
C VAL A 158 2.51 -2.68 -6.21
N HIS A 159 1.58 -2.66 -7.17
CA HIS A 159 1.84 -2.34 -8.57
C HIS A 159 1.04 -1.11 -8.96
N LEU A 160 1.69 -0.05 -9.43
CA LEU A 160 1.01 1.16 -9.90
C LEU A 160 0.50 0.97 -11.31
N ILE A 161 -0.73 1.36 -11.55
CA ILE A 161 -1.36 1.31 -12.88
C ILE A 161 -1.82 2.71 -13.32
N ASP A 162 -1.80 2.94 -14.63
CA ASP A 162 -2.24 4.22 -15.22
C ASP A 162 -3.76 4.32 -15.39
N ARG A 163 -4.49 3.21 -15.24
CA ARG A 163 -5.94 3.13 -15.44
C ARG A 163 -6.60 2.25 -14.40
N VAL A 164 -7.78 2.64 -13.94
CA VAL A 164 -8.58 1.87 -12.96
C VAL A 164 -9.20 0.64 -13.64
N ILE A 165 -8.97 -0.55 -13.08
CA ILE A 165 -9.57 -1.80 -13.56
C ILE A 165 -10.97 -2.00 -12.96
N LEU A 166 -11.91 -2.46 -13.77
CA LEU A 166 -13.29 -2.65 -13.35
C LEU A 166 -13.67 -4.12 -13.46
N PRO A 167 -14.44 -4.66 -12.50
CA PRO A 167 -14.95 -6.01 -12.61
C PRO A 167 -15.90 -6.14 -13.83
N PRO A 168 -15.96 -7.34 -14.43
CA PRO A 168 -16.97 -7.67 -15.44
C PRO A 168 -18.37 -7.51 -14.81
N ALA A 169 -19.31 -6.96 -15.59
CA ALA A 169 -20.69 -6.73 -15.17
C ALA A 169 -21.50 -8.04 -15.08
#